data_AF-A0AAV0D384-F1
#
_entry.id   AF-A0AAV0D384-F1
#
_cell.length_a   1.000
_cell.length_b   1.000
_cell.length_c   1.000
_cell.angle_alpha   90.00
_cell.angle_beta   90.00
_cell.angle_gamma   90.00
#
_symmetry.space_group_name_H-M   'P 1'
#
loop_
_entity.id
_entity.type
_entity.pdbx_description
1 polymer ?
#
loop_
_entity_poly.entity_id
_entity_poly.type
_entity_poly.pdbx_seq_one_letter_code
_entity_poly.pdbx_strand_id
1 'polypeptide(L)'
;MERSKYIRWVISVLKSLPHKGELTLEDFRICFDVGKSSSESISQFLKFAFERQIERLELDLLEFGCHMSLPGYVYVFPDKFLFQNPCVLHRPHPPITCTTLFNFKSLKSLSFKNVQVSGETIEFFLHNCPFLEQLILHDIEKLSKLEVCGSSLVLKHLELSCIYDIISLEVSAPNLISLSVGTTNGLVLRNVPMLVDIHICCGKVEIPLLVPALFCCLSQLKILSLWLEIHQERHIVLLNFPDMPKLKEFVLSFQANRDESVCD
;
A
#
# COMPACT_ATOMS: atom_id res chain seq x y z
N MET A 1 12.99 -2.33 -22.83
CA MET A 1 13.54 -0.99 -23.14
C MET A 1 14.63 -0.69 -22.11
N GLU A 2 15.71 0.00 -22.48
CA GLU A 2 16.77 0.38 -21.54
C GLU A 2 16.26 1.43 -20.54
N ARG A 3 16.53 1.28 -19.23
CA ARG A 3 16.03 2.19 -18.17
C ARG A 3 16.31 3.67 -18.46
N SER A 4 17.52 3.98 -18.95
CA SER A 4 17.96 5.33 -19.31
C SER A 4 17.16 5.94 -20.48
N LYS A 5 16.73 5.12 -21.44
CA LYS A 5 15.91 5.53 -22.58
C LYS A 5 14.47 5.79 -22.14
N TYR A 6 13.92 4.92 -21.27
CA TYR A 6 12.60 5.12 -20.66
C TYR A 6 12.54 6.46 -19.94
N ILE A 7 13.49 6.73 -19.04
CA ILE A 7 13.51 7.98 -18.25
C ILE A 7 13.57 9.21 -19.16
N ARG A 8 14.48 9.23 -20.14
CA ARG A 8 14.58 10.36 -21.09
C ARG A 8 13.29 10.56 -21.88
N TRP A 9 12.66 9.47 -22.30
CA TRP A 9 11.38 9.53 -22.99
C TRP A 9 10.27 10.10 -22.10
N VAL A 10 10.13 9.60 -20.86
CA VAL A 10 9.16 10.15 -19.88
C VAL A 10 9.41 11.64 -19.66
N ILE A 11 10.65 12.06 -19.40
CA ILE A 11 10.99 13.48 -19.21
C ILE A 11 10.59 14.33 -20.44
N SER A 12 10.81 13.81 -21.65
CA SER A 12 10.42 14.50 -22.88
C SER A 12 8.90 14.63 -22.99
N VAL A 13 8.15 13.58 -22.66
CA VAL A 13 6.68 13.59 -22.64
C VAL A 13 6.17 14.62 -21.63
N LEU A 14 6.68 14.59 -20.39
CA LEU A 14 6.29 15.53 -19.32
C LEU A 14 6.50 16.99 -19.71
N LYS A 15 7.60 17.30 -20.42
CA LYS A 15 7.90 18.65 -20.92
C LYS A 15 7.02 19.09 -22.08
N SER A 16 6.51 18.15 -22.87
CA SER A 16 5.63 18.44 -24.01
C SER A 16 4.17 18.68 -23.61
N LEU A 17 3.79 18.29 -22.38
CA LEU A 17 2.41 18.43 -21.92
C LEU A 17 2.06 19.90 -21.63
N PRO A 18 0.90 20.41 -22.08
CA PRO A 18 0.44 21.78 -21.85
C PRO A 18 0.41 22.14 -20.37
N HIS A 19 0.57 23.41 -19.99
CA HIS A 19 0.62 23.82 -18.59
C HIS A 19 -0.68 23.54 -17.81
N LYS A 20 -0.57 23.61 -16.48
CA LYS A 20 -1.72 23.47 -15.57
C LYS A 20 -2.74 24.56 -15.87
N GLY A 21 -3.95 24.18 -16.27
CA GLY A 21 -5.05 25.09 -16.65
C GLY A 21 -5.59 24.83 -18.06
N GLU A 22 -4.76 24.32 -18.97
CA GLU A 22 -5.19 23.92 -20.33
C GLU A 22 -5.52 22.43 -20.40
N LEU A 23 -4.87 21.62 -19.54
CA LEU A 23 -5.09 20.19 -19.43
C LEU A 23 -5.20 19.78 -17.96
N THR A 24 -6.33 19.17 -17.63
CA THR A 24 -6.56 18.51 -16.35
C THR A 24 -6.09 17.07 -16.47
N LEU A 25 -5.10 16.68 -15.65
CA LEU A 25 -4.65 15.29 -15.56
C LEU A 25 -5.25 14.69 -14.29
N GLU A 26 -6.10 13.68 -14.46
CA GLU A 26 -6.70 12.96 -13.34
C GLU A 26 -5.79 11.80 -12.89
N ASP A 27 -5.20 11.08 -13.84
CA ASP A 27 -4.39 9.90 -13.61
C ASP A 27 -2.93 10.15 -14.03
N PHE A 28 -1.99 9.77 -13.16
CA PHE A 28 -0.57 9.74 -13.47
C PHE A 28 0.06 8.43 -12.97
N ARG A 29 0.61 7.66 -13.91
CA ARG A 29 1.11 6.32 -13.64
C ARG A 29 2.49 6.12 -14.26
N ILE A 30 3.43 5.64 -13.46
CA ILE A 30 4.74 5.19 -13.90
C ILE A 30 4.86 3.72 -13.50
N CYS A 31 4.80 2.82 -14.49
CA CYS A 31 4.86 1.37 -14.30
C CYS A 31 6.09 0.82 -15.01
N PHE A 32 7.26 1.06 -14.40
CA PHE A 32 8.53 0.65 -14.97
C PHE A 32 9.61 0.68 -13.89
N ASP A 33 10.38 -0.40 -13.78
CA ASP A 33 11.57 -0.41 -12.94
C ASP A 33 12.66 0.51 -13.51
N VAL A 34 12.74 1.70 -12.93
CA VAL A 34 13.73 2.73 -13.27
C VAL A 34 15.02 2.62 -12.45
N GLY A 35 15.10 1.72 -11.46
CA GLY A 35 16.24 1.53 -10.56
C GLY A 35 16.54 2.72 -9.64
N LYS A 36 17.15 2.47 -8.48
CA LYS A 36 17.49 3.50 -7.46
C LYS A 36 18.40 4.61 -7.97
N SER A 37 19.29 4.33 -8.92
CA SER A 37 20.21 5.33 -9.50
C SER A 37 19.48 6.48 -10.20
N SER A 38 18.18 6.33 -10.42
CA SER A 38 17.31 7.32 -11.06
C SER A 38 16.44 8.10 -10.06
N SER A 39 16.79 8.10 -8.77
CA SER A 39 16.01 8.74 -7.69
C SER A 39 15.63 10.20 -7.97
N GLU A 40 16.54 10.98 -8.56
CA GLU A 40 16.26 12.37 -8.93
C GLU A 40 15.18 12.46 -10.03
N SER A 41 15.22 11.55 -11.01
CA SER A 41 14.21 11.51 -12.08
C SER A 41 12.84 11.08 -11.55
N ILE A 42 12.80 10.08 -10.65
CA ILE A 42 11.56 9.67 -9.99
C ILE A 42 10.99 10.83 -9.16
N SER A 43 11.85 11.54 -8.43
CA SER A 43 11.45 12.73 -7.68
C SER A 43 10.90 13.82 -8.60
N GLN A 44 11.46 13.98 -9.81
CA GLN A 44 10.91 14.89 -10.81
C GLN A 44 9.51 14.46 -11.30
N PHE A 45 9.27 13.16 -11.46
CA PHE A 45 7.96 12.63 -11.84
C PHE A 45 6.90 12.90 -10.75
N LEU A 46 7.26 12.65 -9.48
CA LEU A 46 6.39 12.95 -8.34
C LEU A 46 6.11 14.46 -8.22
N LYS A 47 7.14 15.30 -8.38
CA LYS A 47 6.96 16.75 -8.38
C LYS A 47 5.96 17.19 -9.47
N PHE A 48 6.11 16.68 -10.69
CA PHE A 48 5.17 16.95 -11.77
C PHE A 48 3.73 16.54 -11.39
N ALA A 49 3.56 15.32 -10.87
CA ALA A 49 2.27 14.81 -10.43
C ALA A 49 1.59 15.72 -9.39
N PHE A 50 2.33 16.14 -8.36
CA PHE A 50 1.79 16.96 -7.29
C PHE A 50 1.51 18.41 -7.72
N GLU A 51 2.33 18.98 -8.60
CA GLU A 51 2.06 20.30 -9.20
C GLU A 51 0.74 20.28 -10.00
N ARG A 52 0.46 19.17 -10.68
CA ARG A 52 -0.77 18.96 -11.46
C ARG A 52 -2.01 18.71 -10.62
N GLN A 53 -1.88 18.41 -9.33
CA GLN A 53 -3.02 18.08 -8.43
C GLN A 53 -3.88 16.95 -9.00
N ILE A 54 -3.22 15.90 -9.47
CA ILE A 54 -3.86 14.69 -9.97
C ILE A 54 -4.75 14.03 -8.91
N GLU A 55 -5.69 13.21 -9.38
CA GLU A 55 -6.56 12.42 -8.51
C GLU A 55 -5.98 11.03 -8.22
N ARG A 56 -5.24 10.44 -9.16
CA ARG A 56 -4.69 9.08 -9.02
C ARG A 56 -3.21 9.04 -9.35
N LEU A 57 -2.41 8.67 -8.35
CA LEU A 57 -0.98 8.46 -8.49
C LEU A 57 -0.65 6.97 -8.37
N GLU A 58 0.00 6.40 -9.39
CA GLU A 58 0.60 5.08 -9.32
C GLU A 58 2.10 5.18 -9.65
N LEU A 59 2.93 4.76 -8.70
CA LEU A 59 4.36 4.56 -8.90
C LEU A 59 4.66 3.10 -8.65
N ASP A 60 4.77 2.33 -9.74
CA ASP A 60 5.07 0.91 -9.75
C ASP A 60 6.48 0.70 -10.31
N LEU A 61 7.41 0.41 -9.41
CA LEU A 61 8.83 0.25 -9.68
C LEU A 61 9.29 -1.21 -9.55
N LEU A 62 8.36 -2.17 -9.61
CA LEU A 62 8.69 -3.60 -9.53
C LEU A 62 9.47 -4.04 -10.78
N GLU A 63 10.59 -4.74 -10.56
CA GLU A 63 11.35 -5.36 -11.64
C GLU A 63 10.65 -6.66 -12.08
N PHE A 64 10.16 -6.71 -13.32
CA PHE A 64 9.43 -7.85 -13.91
C PHE A 64 8.19 -8.34 -13.14
N GLY A 65 7.66 -7.54 -12.21
CA GLY A 65 6.54 -7.94 -11.35
C GLY A 65 6.91 -8.98 -10.28
N CYS A 66 8.21 -9.21 -10.03
CA CYS A 66 8.69 -10.19 -9.06
C CYS A 66 9.13 -9.51 -7.74
N HIS A 67 8.85 -10.17 -6.61
CA HIS A 67 9.05 -9.69 -5.23
C HIS A 67 10.50 -9.73 -4.72
N MET A 68 11.51 -9.54 -5.58
CA MET A 68 12.91 -9.78 -5.21
C MET A 68 13.78 -8.54 -5.42
N SER A 69 13.33 -7.39 -4.92
CA SER A 69 14.21 -6.23 -4.78
C SER A 69 15.32 -6.58 -3.80
N LEU A 70 16.58 -6.52 -4.23
CA LEU A 70 17.72 -6.71 -3.33
C LEU A 70 17.66 -5.65 -2.21
N PRO A 71 17.82 -6.04 -0.93
CA PRO A 71 17.78 -5.09 0.18
C PRO A 71 18.71 -3.90 -0.05
N GLY A 72 18.18 -2.68 0.05
CA GLY A 72 18.93 -1.43 -0.11
C GLY A 72 18.91 -0.82 -1.50
N TYR A 73 18.21 -1.43 -2.47
CA TYR A 73 18.06 -0.94 -3.84
C TYR A 73 16.69 -0.30 -4.14
N VAL A 74 15.92 0.05 -3.10
CA VAL A 74 14.60 0.66 -3.25
C VAL A 74 14.66 2.20 -3.28
N TYR A 75 13.75 2.82 -4.04
CA TYR A 75 13.56 4.27 -4.04
C TYR A 75 12.85 4.70 -2.75
N VAL A 76 13.44 5.64 -2.01
CA VAL A 76 12.84 6.20 -0.79
C VAL A 76 12.05 7.45 -1.15
N PHE A 77 10.78 7.47 -0.77
CA PHE A 77 9.92 8.64 -0.95
C PHE A 77 10.51 9.84 -0.19
N PRO A 78 10.67 11.01 -0.84
CA PRO A 78 11.40 12.10 -0.23
C PRO A 78 10.48 12.99 0.61
N ASP A 79 10.66 12.95 1.93
CA ASP A 79 9.88 13.69 2.95
C ASP A 79 9.75 15.20 2.69
N LYS A 80 10.70 15.80 1.96
CA LYS A 80 10.68 17.21 1.53
C LYS A 80 9.42 17.58 0.72
N PHE A 81 8.71 16.61 0.15
CA PHE A 81 7.43 16.85 -0.52
C PHE A 81 6.27 17.09 0.44
N LEU A 82 6.37 16.56 1.66
CA LEU A 82 5.33 16.65 2.68
C LEU A 82 5.63 17.80 3.65
N PHE A 83 6.91 17.97 4.01
CA PHE A 83 7.34 18.90 5.04
C PHE A 83 8.30 19.95 4.48
N GLN A 84 7.89 21.22 4.48
CA GLN A 84 8.80 22.34 4.12
C GLN A 84 9.97 22.50 5.10
N ASN A 85 9.85 22.01 6.34
CA ASN A 85 10.89 22.07 7.37
C ASN A 85 11.01 20.72 8.11
N PRO A 86 11.83 19.78 7.61
CA PRO A 86 11.95 18.44 8.20
C PRO A 86 12.53 18.43 9.62
N CYS A 87 13.22 19.50 10.04
CA CYS A 87 13.76 19.65 11.40
C CYS A 87 12.69 19.64 12.52
N VAL A 88 11.41 19.73 12.16
CA VAL A 88 10.28 19.77 13.09
C VAL A 88 9.75 18.36 13.43
N LEU A 89 10.13 17.34 12.66
CA LEU A 89 9.65 15.96 12.78
C LEU A 89 10.10 15.23 14.06
N HIS A 90 11.11 15.75 14.77
CA HIS A 90 11.58 15.18 16.04
C HIS A 90 10.77 15.60 17.27
N ARG A 91 9.66 16.33 17.11
CA ARG A 91 8.77 16.63 18.23
C ARG A 91 7.60 15.64 18.26
N PRO A 92 7.21 15.13 19.43
CA PRO A 92 6.06 14.24 19.59
C PRO A 92 4.71 14.90 19.22
N HIS A 93 4.70 16.20 18.92
CA HIS A 93 3.55 16.93 18.40
C HIS A 93 4.06 17.90 17.32
N PRO A 94 3.83 17.64 16.01
CA PRO A 94 4.14 18.61 14.98
C PRO A 94 3.26 19.85 15.18
N PRO A 95 3.79 21.08 15.03
CA PRO A 95 2.99 22.29 15.10
C PRO A 95 1.91 22.25 14.03
N ILE A 96 0.73 22.74 14.40
CA ILE A 96 -0.54 22.76 13.65
C ILE A 96 -0.42 23.45 12.27
N THR A 97 0.73 24.06 11.95
CA THR A 97 1.01 24.74 10.68
C THR A 97 2.26 24.20 10.01
N CYS A 98 2.29 22.90 9.71
CA CYS A 98 3.19 22.38 8.67
C CYS A 98 2.65 22.85 7.30
N THR A 99 3.26 23.88 6.72
CA THR A 99 2.96 24.27 5.34
C THR A 99 3.50 23.20 4.39
N THR A 100 2.59 22.53 3.69
CA THR A 100 2.91 21.48 2.73
C THR A 100 3.41 22.12 1.45
N LEU A 101 4.43 21.53 0.81
CA LEU A 101 4.99 22.09 -0.42
C LEU A 101 4.00 21.99 -1.58
N PHE A 102 3.15 20.96 -1.56
CA PHE A 102 2.07 20.75 -2.51
C PHE A 102 0.71 20.67 -1.82
N ASN A 103 -0.34 20.88 -2.61
CA ASN A 103 -1.71 20.66 -2.17
C ASN A 103 -2.17 19.28 -2.63
N PHE A 104 -2.43 18.38 -1.69
CA PHE A 104 -2.85 17.00 -1.95
C PHE A 104 -4.37 16.81 -1.90
N LYS A 105 -5.15 17.90 -1.82
CA LYS A 105 -6.61 17.83 -1.65
C LYS A 105 -7.34 17.08 -2.76
N SER A 106 -6.80 17.03 -3.98
CA SER A 106 -7.43 16.34 -5.11
C SER A 106 -7.18 14.82 -5.11
N LEU A 107 -6.22 14.33 -4.33
CA LEU A 107 -5.77 12.94 -4.41
C LEU A 107 -6.85 11.98 -3.86
N LYS A 108 -7.27 11.05 -4.71
CA LYS A 108 -8.25 10.00 -4.45
C LYS A 108 -7.66 8.60 -4.41
N SER A 109 -6.58 8.36 -5.15
CA SER A 109 -5.90 7.06 -5.16
C SER A 109 -4.39 7.25 -5.09
N LEU A 110 -3.75 6.51 -4.19
CA LEU A 110 -2.31 6.44 -4.04
C LEU A 110 -1.85 4.99 -4.10
N SER A 111 -0.98 4.68 -5.05
CA SER A 111 -0.39 3.35 -5.22
C SER A 111 1.12 3.45 -5.31
N PHE A 112 1.79 2.82 -4.36
CA PHE A 112 3.24 2.72 -4.27
C PHE A 112 3.64 1.25 -4.27
N LYS A 113 4.33 0.82 -5.34
CA LYS A 113 4.90 -0.52 -5.44
C LYS A 113 6.40 -0.42 -5.59
N ASN A 114 7.14 -1.08 -4.69
CA ASN A 114 8.59 -0.98 -4.59
C ASN A 114 9.08 0.48 -4.36
N VAL A 115 8.41 1.19 -3.44
CA VAL A 115 8.71 2.56 -3.05
C VAL A 115 8.72 2.64 -1.53
N GLN A 116 9.89 2.80 -0.92
CA GLN A 116 10.02 2.85 0.53
C GLN A 116 9.39 4.15 1.07
N VAL A 117 8.38 4.00 1.93
CA VAL A 117 7.69 5.09 2.65
C VAL A 117 7.73 4.83 4.15
N SER A 118 7.74 5.90 4.96
CA SER A 118 7.65 5.78 6.41
C SER A 118 6.19 5.76 6.89
N GLY A 119 5.95 5.35 8.15
CA GLY A 119 4.62 5.43 8.76
C GLY A 119 4.09 6.87 8.79
N GLU A 120 4.94 7.84 9.11
CA GLU A 120 4.60 9.27 9.14
C GLU A 120 4.20 9.79 7.74
N THR A 121 4.83 9.27 6.68
CA THR A 121 4.45 9.60 5.30
C THR A 121 3.04 9.09 4.99
N ILE A 122 2.71 7.86 5.38
CA ILE A 122 1.39 7.27 5.14
C ILE A 122 0.33 8.02 5.96
N GLU A 123 0.59 8.26 7.25
CA GLU A 123 -0.27 9.05 8.13
C GLU A 123 -0.51 10.45 7.57
N PHE A 124 0.51 11.10 7.03
CA PHE A 124 0.37 12.40 6.39
C PHE A 124 -0.66 12.35 5.25
N PHE A 125 -0.58 11.37 4.36
CA PHE A 125 -1.53 11.24 3.25
C PHE A 125 -2.95 10.97 3.76
N LEU A 126 -3.11 10.08 4.74
CA LEU A 126 -4.41 9.76 5.34
C LEU A 126 -5.09 10.99 5.97
N HIS A 127 -4.32 11.90 6.59
CA HIS A 127 -4.87 13.08 7.27
C HIS A 127 -4.99 14.32 6.37
N ASN A 128 -4.14 14.45 5.34
CA ASN A 128 -4.08 15.65 4.50
C ASN A 128 -4.73 15.47 3.11
N CYS A 129 -5.19 14.26 2.76
CA CYS A 129 -5.91 13.97 1.53
C CYS A 129 -7.39 13.63 1.84
N PRO A 130 -8.28 14.64 1.91
CA PRO A 130 -9.67 14.46 2.35
C PRO A 130 -10.51 13.59 1.41
N PHE A 131 -10.06 13.35 0.17
CA PHE A 131 -10.76 12.53 -0.81
C PHE A 131 -10.06 11.19 -1.08
N LEU A 132 -9.07 10.78 -0.27
CA LEU A 132 -8.32 9.55 -0.49
C LEU A 132 -9.19 8.31 -0.25
N GLU A 133 -9.66 7.71 -1.35
CA GLU A 133 -10.52 6.53 -1.35
C GLU A 133 -9.71 5.23 -1.46
N GLN A 134 -8.48 5.29 -1.97
CA GLN A 134 -7.65 4.10 -2.22
C GLN A 134 -6.19 4.32 -1.81
N LEU A 135 -5.67 3.37 -1.03
CA LEU A 135 -4.26 3.28 -0.66
C LEU A 135 -3.74 1.87 -0.96
N ILE A 136 -2.77 1.78 -1.86
CA ILE A 136 -2.05 0.54 -2.19
C ILE A 136 -0.59 0.72 -1.83
N LEU A 137 -0.08 -0.14 -0.96
CA LEU A 137 1.34 -0.27 -0.66
C LEU A 137 1.77 -1.71 -0.97
N HIS A 138 2.81 -1.82 -1.80
CA HIS A 138 3.32 -3.11 -2.24
C HIS A 138 4.85 -3.14 -2.19
N ASP A 139 5.45 -4.23 -1.72
CA ASP A 139 6.92 -4.43 -1.66
C ASP A 139 7.63 -3.29 -0.92
N ILE A 140 7.30 -3.12 0.37
CA ILE A 140 7.85 -2.05 1.23
C ILE A 140 8.86 -2.67 2.21
N GLU A 141 10.15 -2.33 2.08
CA GLU A 141 11.26 -2.95 2.83
C GLU A 141 11.13 -2.82 4.35
N LYS A 142 10.65 -1.67 4.85
CA LYS A 142 10.62 -1.41 6.30
C LYS A 142 9.38 -0.63 6.71
N LEU A 143 8.40 -1.32 7.28
CA LEU A 143 7.25 -0.68 7.92
C LEU A 143 6.77 -1.53 9.11
N SER A 144 7.25 -1.22 10.30
CA SER A 144 7.00 -2.05 11.50
C SER A 144 5.63 -1.88 12.12
N LYS A 145 5.07 -0.66 12.05
CA LYS A 145 3.76 -0.33 12.59
C LYS A 145 3.03 0.57 11.62
N LEU A 146 1.74 0.32 11.43
CA LEU A 146 0.86 1.18 10.66
C LEU A 146 -0.50 1.31 11.37
N GLU A 147 -0.96 2.55 11.51
CA GLU A 147 -2.30 2.88 12.00
C GLU A 147 -3.09 3.59 10.90
N VAL A 148 -4.14 2.96 10.41
CA VAL A 148 -5.09 3.54 9.46
C VAL A 148 -6.36 3.89 10.22
N CYS A 149 -6.26 4.94 11.04
CA CYS A 149 -7.30 5.32 12.00
C CYS A 149 -7.81 6.74 11.73
N GLY A 150 -9.13 6.91 11.65
CA GLY A 150 -9.74 8.23 11.59
C GLY A 150 -11.21 8.16 11.22
N SER A 151 -12.07 8.81 12.02
CA SER A 151 -13.51 8.84 11.77
C SER A 151 -13.89 9.60 10.50
N SER A 152 -13.02 10.52 10.04
CA SER A 152 -13.20 11.28 8.81
C SER A 152 -12.61 10.62 7.56
N LEU A 153 -12.01 9.44 7.68
CA LEU A 153 -11.42 8.75 6.53
C LEU A 153 -12.51 8.33 5.54
N VAL A 154 -12.35 8.72 4.27
CA VAL A 154 -13.20 8.28 3.14
C VAL A 154 -12.63 7.06 2.41
N LEU A 155 -11.60 6.44 2.98
CA LEU A 155 -10.89 5.29 2.43
C LEU A 155 -11.86 4.12 2.23
N LYS A 156 -11.96 3.64 0.99
CA LYS A 156 -12.78 2.49 0.57
C LYS A 156 -11.93 1.25 0.33
N HIS A 157 -10.70 1.41 -0.14
CA HIS A 157 -9.81 0.32 -0.52
C HIS A 157 -8.43 0.48 0.13
N LEU A 158 -8.03 -0.51 0.91
CA LEU A 158 -6.69 -0.60 1.50
C LEU A 158 -6.03 -1.90 1.05
N GLU A 159 -4.87 -1.79 0.42
CA GLU A 159 -4.02 -2.92 0.06
C GLU A 159 -2.62 -2.74 0.64
N LEU A 160 -2.17 -3.74 1.40
CA LEU A 160 -0.86 -3.80 2.05
C LEU A 160 -0.24 -5.17 1.74
N SER A 161 0.41 -5.30 0.59
CA SER A 161 0.94 -6.57 0.08
C SER A 161 2.48 -6.59 0.11
N CYS A 162 3.09 -7.71 0.51
CA CYS A 162 4.55 -7.83 0.64
C CYS A 162 5.21 -6.69 1.46
N ILE A 163 4.65 -6.38 2.62
CA ILE A 163 5.25 -5.42 3.57
C ILE A 163 6.21 -6.18 4.48
N TYR A 164 7.49 -5.85 4.46
CA TYR A 164 8.49 -6.51 5.30
C TYR A 164 8.55 -5.85 6.69
N ASP A 165 8.85 -6.68 7.70
CA ASP A 165 8.97 -6.30 9.11
C ASP A 165 7.69 -5.75 9.79
N ILE A 166 6.50 -5.87 9.19
CA ILE A 166 5.26 -5.40 9.82
C ILE A 166 4.87 -6.25 11.04
N ILE A 167 4.92 -5.61 12.20
CA ILE A 167 4.61 -6.23 13.50
C ILE A 167 3.14 -5.99 13.85
N SER A 168 2.64 -4.77 13.59
CA SER A 168 1.31 -4.34 14.02
C SER A 168 0.62 -3.51 12.95
N LEU A 169 -0.63 -3.85 12.66
CA LEU A 169 -1.52 -3.14 11.76
C LEU A 169 -2.86 -2.89 12.45
N GLU A 170 -3.18 -1.63 12.71
CA GLU A 170 -4.50 -1.23 13.21
C GLU A 170 -5.27 -0.49 12.12
N VAL A 171 -6.52 -0.90 11.89
CA VAL A 171 -7.39 -0.27 10.89
C VAL A 171 -8.71 0.11 11.55
N SER A 172 -9.00 1.40 11.53
CA SER A 172 -10.24 2.01 12.00
C SER A 172 -10.75 3.03 10.98
N ALA A 173 -11.42 2.51 9.94
CA ALA A 173 -11.88 3.26 8.78
C ALA A 173 -13.36 2.92 8.48
N PRO A 174 -14.31 3.83 8.78
CA PRO A 174 -15.74 3.51 8.75
C PRO A 174 -16.28 3.21 7.34
N ASN A 175 -15.65 3.80 6.32
CA ASN A 175 -16.05 3.67 4.92
C ASN A 175 -15.29 2.56 4.16
N LEU A 176 -14.44 1.79 4.84
CA LEU A 176 -13.63 0.76 4.21
C LEU A 176 -14.50 -0.37 3.69
N ILE A 177 -14.39 -0.67 2.40
CA ILE A 177 -15.16 -1.69 1.68
C ILE A 177 -14.31 -2.94 1.45
N SER A 178 -13.05 -2.75 1.08
CA SER A 178 -12.11 -3.81 0.72
C SER A 178 -10.80 -3.65 1.49
N LEU A 179 -10.33 -4.76 2.05
CA LEU A 179 -9.04 -4.86 2.72
C LEU A 179 -8.23 -6.01 2.12
N SER A 180 -7.03 -5.72 1.63
CA SER A 180 -6.05 -6.71 1.21
C SER A 180 -4.81 -6.57 2.08
N VAL A 181 -4.41 -7.62 2.80
CA VAL A 181 -3.25 -7.58 3.71
C VAL A 181 -2.36 -8.80 3.54
N GLY A 182 -1.05 -8.57 3.56
CA GLY A 182 -0.04 -9.62 3.68
C GLY A 182 0.02 -10.20 5.08
N THR A 183 1.08 -10.95 5.36
CA THR A 183 1.30 -11.56 6.67
C THR A 183 1.68 -10.47 7.67
N THR A 184 0.89 -10.35 8.74
CA THR A 184 1.15 -9.42 9.85
C THR A 184 0.99 -10.17 11.17
N ASN A 185 1.85 -9.89 12.16
CA ASN A 185 1.79 -10.56 13.47
C ASN A 185 0.67 -10.03 14.38
N GLY A 186 -0.05 -8.98 13.95
CA GLY A 186 -1.09 -8.34 14.75
C GLY A 186 -1.97 -7.44 13.90
N LEU A 187 -3.01 -8.03 13.28
CA LEU A 187 -4.08 -7.30 12.62
C LEU A 187 -5.19 -6.96 13.62
N VAL A 188 -5.51 -5.68 13.75
CA VAL A 188 -6.61 -5.21 14.59
C VAL A 188 -7.58 -4.39 13.75
N LEU A 189 -8.81 -4.88 13.62
CA LEU A 189 -9.89 -4.20 12.91
C LEU A 189 -10.86 -3.59 13.92
N ARG A 190 -11.08 -2.28 13.85
CA ARG A 190 -12.05 -1.54 14.66
C ARG A 190 -12.95 -0.72 13.76
N ASN A 191 -14.23 -0.56 14.11
CA ASN A 191 -15.12 0.38 13.42
C ASN A 191 -15.07 0.30 11.86
N VAL A 192 -15.21 -0.90 11.31
CA VAL A 192 -15.23 -1.18 9.86
C VAL A 192 -16.59 -1.74 9.41
N PRO A 193 -17.71 -1.01 9.61
CA PRO A 193 -19.05 -1.53 9.35
C PRO A 193 -19.34 -1.79 7.87
N MET A 194 -18.62 -1.15 6.94
CA MET A 194 -18.80 -1.30 5.49
C MET A 194 -17.90 -2.38 4.86
N LEU A 195 -17.02 -3.01 5.65
CA LEU A 195 -16.04 -3.96 5.14
C LEU A 195 -16.73 -5.25 4.71
N VAL A 196 -16.69 -5.53 3.41
CA VAL A 196 -17.36 -6.68 2.78
C VAL A 196 -16.39 -7.62 2.09
N ASP A 197 -15.22 -7.12 1.69
CA ASP A 197 -14.24 -7.88 0.93
C ASP A 197 -12.90 -7.91 1.67
N ILE A 198 -12.42 -9.10 2.00
CA ILE A 198 -11.15 -9.30 2.69
C ILE A 198 -10.29 -10.30 1.92
N HIS A 199 -9.08 -9.86 1.56
CA HIS A 199 -8.05 -10.69 0.97
C HIS A 199 -6.83 -10.74 1.89
N ILE A 200 -6.32 -11.94 2.16
CA ILE A 200 -5.21 -12.14 3.09
C ILE A 200 -4.18 -13.07 2.49
N CYS A 201 -2.95 -12.61 2.39
CA CYS A 201 -1.80 -13.38 1.96
C CYS A 201 -0.95 -13.80 3.16
N CYS A 202 -1.13 -15.04 3.62
CA CYS A 202 -0.39 -15.65 4.72
C CYS A 202 0.80 -16.46 4.19
N GLY A 203 2.00 -15.87 4.19
CA GLY A 203 3.28 -16.53 3.90
C GLY A 203 3.84 -17.33 5.06
N LYS A 204 3.43 -17.03 6.30
CA LYS A 204 3.75 -17.83 7.50
C LYS A 204 2.48 -18.03 8.31
N VAL A 205 2.18 -19.27 8.67
CA VAL A 205 0.92 -19.70 9.28
C VAL A 205 0.73 -19.05 10.65
N GLU A 206 0.04 -17.89 10.68
CA GLU A 206 -0.54 -17.29 11.89
C GLU A 206 -2.07 -17.19 11.78
N ILE A 207 -2.65 -18.18 11.11
CA ILE A 207 -4.09 -18.41 10.96
C ILE A 207 -4.88 -18.25 12.29
N PRO A 208 -4.39 -18.68 13.48
CA PRO A 208 -5.12 -18.49 14.74
C PRO A 208 -5.33 -17.03 15.14
N LEU A 209 -4.49 -16.10 14.69
CA LEU A 209 -4.63 -14.67 14.99
C LEU A 209 -5.62 -13.97 14.05
N LEU A 210 -5.91 -14.59 12.90
CA LEU A 210 -6.80 -14.03 11.91
C LEU A 210 -8.27 -14.06 12.37
N VAL A 211 -8.74 -15.21 12.86
CA VAL A 211 -10.15 -15.37 13.26
C VAL A 211 -10.57 -14.31 14.31
N PRO A 212 -9.79 -14.05 15.39
CA PRO A 212 -10.00 -12.93 16.30
C PRO A 212 -10.19 -11.57 15.62
N ALA A 213 -9.37 -11.24 14.61
CA ALA A 213 -9.40 -9.95 13.93
C ALA A 213 -10.68 -9.75 13.10
N LEU A 214 -11.22 -10.83 12.54
CA LEU A 214 -12.38 -10.79 11.66
C LEU A 214 -13.72 -10.65 12.42
N PHE A 215 -13.78 -10.95 13.73
CA PHE A 215 -15.04 -10.97 14.49
C PHE A 215 -15.87 -9.69 14.38
N CYS A 216 -15.24 -8.53 14.22
CA CYS A 216 -15.94 -7.26 14.09
C CYS A 216 -16.69 -7.11 12.75
N CYS A 217 -16.43 -7.98 11.77
CA CYS A 217 -16.98 -7.86 10.42
C CYS A 217 -17.64 -9.11 9.82
N LEU A 218 -17.67 -10.23 10.55
CA LEU A 218 -18.26 -11.49 10.07
C LEU A 218 -19.70 -11.37 9.57
N SER A 219 -20.51 -10.51 10.21
CA SER A 219 -21.93 -10.37 9.90
C SER A 219 -22.24 -9.66 8.58
N GLN A 220 -21.26 -8.95 8.03
CA GLN A 220 -21.37 -8.19 6.78
C GLN A 220 -20.50 -8.73 5.65
N LEU A 221 -19.47 -9.54 5.97
CA LEU A 221 -18.51 -10.05 5.01
C LEU A 221 -19.18 -10.84 3.88
N LYS A 222 -18.78 -10.54 2.64
CA LYS A 222 -19.30 -11.16 1.41
C LYS A 222 -18.23 -11.96 0.68
N ILE A 223 -16.98 -11.47 0.68
CA ILE A 223 -15.85 -12.12 0.03
C ILE A 223 -14.75 -12.30 1.05
N LEU A 224 -14.27 -13.53 1.20
CA LEU A 224 -13.09 -13.87 1.99
C LEU A 224 -12.14 -14.69 1.13
N SER A 225 -10.97 -14.13 0.84
CA SER A 225 -9.95 -14.75 -0.01
C SER A 225 -8.67 -14.95 0.77
N LEU A 226 -8.28 -16.19 1.00
CA LEU A 226 -7.09 -16.58 1.76
C LEU A 226 -6.07 -17.20 0.82
N TRP A 227 -4.87 -16.65 0.80
CA TRP A 227 -3.73 -17.20 0.10
C TRP A 227 -2.72 -17.72 1.12
N LEU A 228 -2.47 -19.03 1.12
CA LEU A 228 -1.63 -19.71 2.11
C LEU A 228 -0.35 -20.25 1.47
N GLU A 229 0.80 -19.91 2.03
CA GLU A 229 2.06 -20.54 1.66
C GLU A 229 2.32 -21.74 2.61
N ILE A 230 2.40 -22.95 2.04
CA ILE A 230 2.60 -24.17 2.82
C ILE A 230 4.10 -24.46 2.88
N HIS A 231 4.73 -24.10 4.00
CA HIS A 231 6.11 -24.47 4.31
C HIS A 231 6.12 -25.73 5.19
N GLN A 232 6.35 -26.89 4.57
CA GLN A 232 6.42 -28.23 5.19
C GLN A 232 5.06 -28.77 5.72
N GLU A 233 4.98 -30.11 5.87
CA GLU A 233 3.80 -30.92 6.24
C GLU A 233 3.20 -30.64 7.64
N ARG A 234 3.20 -29.39 8.09
CA ARG A 234 2.57 -29.01 9.36
C ARG A 234 1.09 -28.77 9.12
N HIS A 235 0.31 -29.73 9.62
CA HIS A 235 -1.11 -29.69 9.93
C HIS A 235 -1.83 -28.46 9.37
N ILE A 236 -2.60 -28.66 8.30
CA ILE A 236 -3.70 -27.76 7.94
C ILE A 236 -4.58 -27.67 9.18
N VAL A 237 -4.36 -26.64 10.00
CA VAL A 237 -5.22 -26.39 11.15
C VAL A 237 -6.59 -26.20 10.55
N LEU A 238 -7.53 -27.08 10.92
CA LEU A 238 -8.92 -26.96 10.53
C LEU A 238 -9.39 -25.60 11.01
N LEU A 239 -9.48 -24.70 10.05
CA LEU A 239 -9.92 -23.34 10.23
C LEU A 239 -11.40 -23.37 10.60
N ASN A 240 -11.68 -23.38 11.89
CA ASN A 240 -13.04 -23.24 12.39
C ASN A 240 -13.41 -21.78 12.26
N PHE A 241 -13.88 -21.41 11.07
CA PHE A 241 -14.44 -20.09 10.87
C PHE A 241 -15.79 -20.01 11.61
N PRO A 242 -16.03 -18.91 12.34
CA PRO A 242 -17.35 -18.60 12.86
C PRO A 242 -18.35 -18.36 11.70
N ASP A 243 -19.64 -18.43 12.01
CA ASP A 243 -20.70 -18.23 11.03
C ASP A 243 -20.58 -16.86 10.34
N MET A 244 -20.54 -16.88 9.00
CA MET A 244 -20.52 -15.68 8.14
C MET A 244 -21.80 -15.67 7.28
N PRO A 245 -22.93 -15.17 7.81
CA PRO A 245 -24.25 -15.39 7.21
C PRO A 245 -24.45 -14.72 5.84
N LYS A 246 -23.60 -13.75 5.47
CA LYS A 246 -23.67 -13.03 4.20
C LYS A 246 -22.56 -13.40 3.22
N LEU A 247 -21.70 -14.37 3.57
CA LEU A 247 -20.59 -14.79 2.73
C LEU A 247 -21.14 -15.38 1.42
N LYS A 248 -20.67 -14.85 0.30
CA LYS A 248 -21.04 -15.28 -1.05
C LYS A 248 -19.88 -15.99 -1.74
N GLU A 249 -18.67 -15.58 -1.43
CA GLU A 249 -17.45 -16.08 -2.05
C GLU A 249 -16.40 -16.37 -0.97
N PHE A 250 -15.89 -17.59 -1.00
CA PHE A 250 -14.76 -18.02 -0.18
C PHE A 250 -13.71 -18.60 -1.10
N VAL A 251 -12.57 -17.93 -1.23
CA VAL A 251 -11.45 -18.38 -2.05
C VAL A 251 -10.34 -18.84 -1.13
N LEU A 252 -9.92 -20.09 -1.30
CA LEU A 252 -8.76 -20.64 -0.61
C LEU A 252 -7.73 -21.03 -1.67
N SER A 253 -6.64 -20.27 -1.72
CA SER A 253 -5.51 -20.48 -2.61
C SER A 253 -4.30 -20.93 -1.80
N PHE A 254 -3.48 -21.81 -2.35
CA PHE A 254 -2.26 -22.25 -1.72
C PHE A 254 -1.10 -22.33 -2.71
N GLN A 255 0.10 -21.97 -2.26
CA GLN A 255 1.34 -22.26 -2.98
C GLN A 255 2.06 -23.40 -2.25
N ALA A 256 2.19 -24.53 -2.95
CA ALA A 256 3.07 -25.61 -2.53
C ALA A 256 4.47 -25.29 -3.08
N ASN A 257 5.46 -25.13 -2.20
CA ASN A 257 6.84 -25.23 -2.64
C ASN A 257 7.06 -26.66 -3.14
N ARG A 258 7.43 -26.83 -4.40
CA ARG A 258 7.87 -28.13 -4.88
C ARG A 258 9.08 -28.51 -4.04
N ASP A 259 9.03 -29.70 -3.45
CA ASP A 259 10.20 -30.30 -2.85
C ASP A 259 11.40 -30.18 -3.81
N GLU A 260 12.50 -29.61 -3.33
CA GLU A 260 13.82 -29.85 -3.92
C GLU A 260 14.29 -31.27 -3.57
N SER A 261 13.45 -32.27 -3.81
CA SER A 261 13.81 -33.68 -3.74
C SER A 261 13.25 -34.39 -4.97
N VAL A 262 14.01 -34.35 -6.06
CA VAL A 262 14.44 -35.50 -6.87
C VAL A 262 15.43 -34.95 -7.91
N CYS A 263 16.71 -35.01 -7.59
CA CYS A 263 17.74 -35.26 -8.60
C CYS A 263 18.43 -36.55 -8.14
N ASP A 264 18.18 -37.62 -8.89
CA ASP A 264 18.86 -38.92 -8.79
C ASP A 264 20.38 -38.81 -8.93
#